data_AF-A0A960EPR3-F1
#
_entry.id   AF-A0A960EPR3-F1
#
_cell.length_a   1.000
_cell.length_b   1.000
_cell.length_c   1.000
_cell.angle_alpha   90.00
_cell.angle_beta   90.00
_cell.angle_gamma   90.00
#
_symmetry.space_group_name_H-M   'P 1'
#
loop_
_entity.id
_entity.type
_entity.pdbx_description
1 polymer ?
#
loop_
_entity_poly.entity_id
_entity_poly.type
_entity_poly.pdbx_seq_one_letter_code
_entity_poly.pdbx_strand_id
1 'polypeptide(L)'
;MIEAFQMLCPGCVSHGLPQAQRIAQTFGNDLTVLGLHTVFEHHDAMGPTSLEAFLHEYRIEFPVAVDRHEQARGMPVTMKRFGLRGTPSLIAIDRSGRIRLNELGAIGDLTVGALLGRLIDEDPGL
;
A
#
# COMPACT_ATOMS: atom_id res chain seq x y z
N MET A 1 -2.10 5.80 5.11
CA MET A 1 -2.29 5.21 3.77
C MET A 1 -1.61 3.85 3.72
N ILE A 2 -2.22 2.88 3.04
CA ILE A 2 -1.61 1.58 2.75
C ILE A 2 -1.48 1.46 1.23
N GLU A 3 -0.27 1.15 0.76
CA GLU A 3 0.01 0.74 -0.63
C GLU A 3 0.10 -0.78 -0.68
N ALA A 4 -0.91 -1.44 -1.23
CA ALA A 4 -0.91 -2.88 -1.46
C ALA A 4 -0.23 -3.20 -2.79
N PHE A 5 0.84 -4.01 -2.75
CA PHE A 5 1.70 -4.20 -3.91
C PHE A 5 2.27 -5.62 -4.04
N GLN A 6 2.69 -5.96 -5.26
CA GLN A 6 3.58 -7.08 -5.55
C GLN A 6 4.88 -6.57 -6.16
N MET A 7 6.02 -7.05 -5.66
CA MET A 7 7.35 -6.60 -6.10
C MET A 7 7.66 -6.89 -7.58
N LEU A 8 6.92 -7.80 -8.23
CA LEU A 8 7.03 -8.10 -9.67
C LEU A 8 5.89 -7.52 -10.51
N CYS A 9 4.93 -6.81 -9.91
CA CYS A 9 3.85 -6.16 -10.66
C CYS A 9 4.39 -4.86 -11.30
N PRO A 10 4.34 -4.72 -12.65
CA PRO A 10 4.88 -3.54 -13.33
C PRO A 10 4.27 -2.24 -12.81
N GLY A 11 2.95 -2.19 -12.61
CA GLY A 11 2.27 -0.99 -12.12
C GLY A 11 2.64 -0.60 -10.68
N CYS A 12 2.97 -1.58 -9.83
CA CYS A 12 3.48 -1.31 -8.48
C CYS A 12 4.84 -0.64 -8.55
N VAL A 13 5.75 -1.19 -9.35
CA VAL A 13 7.13 -0.72 -9.47
C VAL A 13 7.22 0.63 -10.19
N SER A 14 6.44 0.82 -11.26
CA SER A 14 6.51 2.04 -12.08
C SER A 14 5.67 3.20 -11.52
N HIS A 15 4.65 2.94 -10.71
CA HIS A 15 3.69 3.97 -10.27
C HIS A 15 3.40 3.92 -8.76
N GLY A 16 2.89 2.80 -8.25
CA GLY A 16 2.37 2.71 -6.87
C GLY A 16 3.41 3.01 -5.79
N LEU A 17 4.52 2.26 -5.77
CA LEU A 17 5.60 2.44 -4.80
C LEU A 17 6.29 3.82 -4.92
N PRO A 18 6.64 4.32 -6.12
CA PRO A 18 7.16 5.69 -6.25
C PRO A 18 6.20 6.75 -5.71
N GLN A 19 4.89 6.60 -5.93
CA GLN A 19 3.89 7.52 -5.38
C GLN A 19 3.84 7.44 -3.85
N ALA A 20 3.85 6.24 -3.28
CA ALA A 20 3.88 6.04 -1.82
C ALA A 20 5.13 6.67 -1.18
N GLN A 21 6.31 6.58 -1.80
CA GLN A 21 7.53 7.25 -1.34
C GLN A 21 7.38 8.78 -1.35
N ARG A 22 6.88 9.36 -2.45
CA ARG A 22 6.64 10.81 -2.53
C ARG A 22 5.65 11.28 -1.46
N ILE A 23 4.58 10.52 -1.22
CA ILE A 23 3.59 10.81 -0.18
C ILE A 23 4.23 10.77 1.22
N ALA A 24 5.00 9.73 1.52
CA ALA A 24 5.70 9.61 2.81
C ALA A 24 6.64 10.80 3.07
N GLN A 25 7.39 11.22 2.04
CA GLN A 25 8.29 12.38 2.12
C GLN A 25 7.53 13.71 2.26
N THR A 26 6.39 13.85 1.55
CA THR A 26 5.63 15.11 1.50
C THR A 26 4.90 15.38 2.82
N PHE A 27 4.26 14.37 3.39
CA PHE A 27 3.41 14.54 4.57
C PHE A 27 4.13 14.20 5.89
N GLY A 28 5.28 13.52 5.84
CA GLY A 28 6.08 13.20 7.01
C GLY A 28 5.25 12.58 8.14
N ASN A 29 5.25 13.22 9.30
CA ASN A 29 4.57 12.72 10.50
C ASN A 29 3.05 12.93 10.51
N ASP A 30 2.51 13.73 9.60
CA ASP A 30 1.06 13.97 9.52
C ASP A 30 0.31 12.77 8.91
N LEU A 31 1.04 11.86 8.24
CA LEU A 31 0.48 10.69 7.58
C LEU A 31 1.39 9.46 7.72
N THR A 32 0.87 8.40 8.35
CA THR A 32 1.51 7.09 8.29
C THR A 32 1.32 6.45 6.92
N VAL A 33 2.42 6.10 6.26
CA VAL A 33 2.44 5.29 5.03
C VAL A 33 2.92 3.88 5.35
N LEU A 34 2.20 2.87 4.88
CA LEU A 34 2.56 1.46 5.02
C LEU A 34 2.56 0.79 3.65
N GLY A 35 3.55 -0.04 3.38
CA GLY A 35 3.47 -1.03 2.30
C GLY A 35 2.84 -2.32 2.80
N LEU A 36 1.97 -2.92 2.00
CA LEU A 36 1.44 -4.26 2.25
C LEU A 36 1.78 -5.16 1.05
N HIS A 37 2.72 -6.08 1.23
CA HIS A 37 3.11 -7.01 0.20
C HIS A 37 2.09 -8.15 0.11
N THR A 38 1.14 -8.04 -0.82
CA THR A 38 0.02 -8.99 -1.02
C THR A 38 0.30 -9.93 -2.18
N VAL A 39 0.95 -11.06 -1.91
CA VAL A 39 1.31 -12.06 -2.94
C VAL A 39 0.14 -13.01 -3.20
N PHE A 40 -0.51 -12.88 -4.36
CA PHE A 40 -1.60 -13.79 -4.79
C PHE A 40 -1.27 -14.59 -6.06
N GLU A 41 -0.10 -14.37 -6.65
CA GLU A 41 0.44 -15.12 -7.79
C GLU A 41 1.96 -15.19 -7.66
N HIS A 42 2.61 -16.12 -8.38
CA HIS A 42 4.07 -16.30 -8.38
C HIS A 42 4.72 -16.39 -6.98
N HIS A 43 4.03 -17.02 -6.02
CA HIS A 43 4.40 -17.14 -4.61
C HIS A 43 5.86 -17.54 -4.37
N ASP A 44 6.36 -18.51 -5.13
CA ASP A 44 7.71 -19.07 -4.98
C ASP A 44 8.81 -18.04 -5.30
N ALA A 45 8.50 -16.98 -6.07
CA ALA A 45 9.45 -15.94 -6.47
C ALA A 45 9.44 -14.71 -5.55
N MET A 46 8.32 -14.45 -4.86
CA MET A 46 8.08 -13.20 -4.12
C MET A 46 7.99 -13.43 -2.60
N GLY A 47 8.80 -14.36 -2.09
CA GLY A 47 8.92 -14.58 -0.65
C GLY A 47 9.68 -13.45 0.07
N PRO A 48 9.68 -13.45 1.42
CA PRO A 48 10.32 -12.40 2.23
C PRO A 48 11.78 -12.13 1.89
N THR A 49 12.59 -13.16 1.58
CA THR A 49 13.99 -12.97 1.18
C THR A 49 14.14 -12.12 -0.08
N SER A 50 13.32 -12.37 -1.11
CA SER A 50 13.30 -11.55 -2.33
C SER A 50 12.81 -10.14 -2.03
N LEU A 51 11.80 -10.02 -1.15
CA LEU A 51 11.25 -8.73 -0.76
C LEU A 51 12.30 -7.86 -0.06
N GLU A 52 13.09 -8.40 0.88
CA GLU A 52 14.13 -7.64 1.59
C GLU A 52 15.14 -7.02 0.61
N ALA A 53 15.63 -7.79 -0.36
CA ALA A 53 16.51 -7.29 -1.41
C ALA A 53 15.82 -6.21 -2.25
N PHE A 54 14.56 -6.43 -2.64
CA PHE A 54 13.79 -5.44 -3.38
C PHE A 54 13.62 -4.12 -2.64
N LEU A 55 13.26 -4.16 -1.35
CA LEU A 55 13.09 -2.95 -0.54
C LEU A 55 14.41 -2.17 -0.40
N HIS A 56 15.53 -2.88 -0.26
CA HIS A 56 16.86 -2.29 -0.23
C HIS A 56 17.21 -1.57 -1.55
N GLU A 57 17.08 -2.27 -2.69
CA GLU A 57 17.44 -1.71 -4.01
C GLU A 57 16.58 -0.50 -4.40
N TYR A 58 15.28 -0.54 -4.09
CA TYR A 58 14.35 0.55 -4.38
C TYR A 58 14.29 1.62 -3.27
N ARG A 59 15.09 1.47 -2.20
CA ARG A 59 15.17 2.40 -1.06
C ARG A 59 13.80 2.71 -0.47
N ILE A 60 13.01 1.67 -0.21
CA ILE A 60 11.71 1.80 0.43
C ILE A 60 11.94 1.92 1.95
N GLU A 61 11.76 3.13 2.48
CA GLU A 61 12.03 3.44 3.89
C GLU A 61 10.81 3.38 4.81
N PHE A 62 9.59 3.46 4.24
CA PHE A 62 8.38 3.29 5.03
C PHE A 62 8.18 1.81 5.42
N PRO A 63 7.52 1.52 6.56
CA PRO A 63 7.32 0.14 7.01
C PRO A 63 6.55 -0.70 5.99
N VAL A 64 7.01 -1.93 5.75
CA VAL A 64 6.36 -2.89 4.86
C VAL A 64 5.99 -4.15 5.64
N ALA A 65 4.73 -4.55 5.55
CA ALA A 65 4.22 -5.81 6.07
C ALA A 65 4.08 -6.84 4.96
N VAL A 66 4.33 -8.12 5.26
CA VAL A 66 3.97 -9.25 4.39
C VAL A 66 2.56 -9.71 4.75
N ASP A 67 1.65 -9.72 3.79
CA ASP A 67 0.28 -10.18 4.06
C ASP A 67 0.26 -11.70 4.30
N ARG A 68 -0.47 -12.12 5.31
CA ARG A 68 -0.49 -13.50 5.77
C ARG A 68 -1.33 -14.38 4.86
N HIS A 69 -0.89 -15.62 4.64
CA HIS A 69 -1.69 -16.66 3.98
C HIS A 69 -2.30 -17.61 5.01
N GLU A 70 -3.58 -17.96 4.84
CA GLU A 70 -4.22 -19.10 5.54
C GLU A 70 -4.02 -20.41 4.77
N GLN A 71 -3.87 -20.32 3.45
CA GLN A 71 -3.59 -21.44 2.54
C GLN A 71 -2.41 -21.05 1.64
N ALA A 72 -1.45 -21.96 1.45
CA ALA A 72 -0.14 -21.66 0.85
C ALA A 72 -0.18 -20.96 -0.52
N ARG A 73 -1.25 -21.13 -1.31
CA ARG A 73 -1.39 -20.55 -2.66
C ARG A 73 -2.71 -19.78 -2.85
N GLY A 74 -3.37 -19.43 -1.75
CA GLY A 74 -4.63 -18.68 -1.76
C GLY A 74 -4.42 -17.18 -1.76
N MET A 75 -5.51 -16.43 -1.94
CA MET A 75 -5.50 -14.98 -1.72
C MET A 75 -5.09 -14.66 -0.26
N PRO A 76 -4.16 -13.71 -0.04
CA PRO A 76 -3.77 -13.28 1.29
C PRO A 76 -4.93 -12.76 2.14
N VAL A 77 -4.80 -12.87 3.46
CA VAL A 77 -5.86 -12.60 4.44
C VAL A 77 -6.30 -11.13 4.41
N THR A 78 -5.37 -10.19 4.44
CA THR A 78 -5.71 -8.76 4.49
C THR A 78 -6.26 -8.29 3.15
N MET A 79 -5.67 -8.75 2.04
CA MET A 79 -6.19 -8.56 0.68
C MET A 79 -7.68 -8.96 0.59
N LYS A 80 -8.02 -10.16 1.09
CA LYS A 80 -9.41 -10.65 1.11
C LYS A 80 -10.31 -9.79 2.02
N ARG A 81 -9.83 -9.45 3.23
CA ARG A 81 -10.61 -8.67 4.21
C ARG A 81 -10.93 -7.25 3.72
N PHE A 82 -10.00 -6.64 3.00
CA PHE A 82 -10.20 -5.31 2.43
C PHE A 82 -10.92 -5.37 1.07
N GLY A 83 -11.20 -6.55 0.53
CA GLY A 83 -11.84 -6.69 -0.78
C GLY A 83 -10.99 -6.12 -1.92
N LEU A 84 -9.65 -6.21 -1.81
CA LEU A 84 -8.75 -5.73 -2.86
C LEU A 84 -8.91 -6.62 -4.11
N ARG A 85 -8.90 -5.98 -5.28
CA ARG A 85 -9.11 -6.65 -6.57
C ARG A 85 -7.83 -6.95 -7.33
N GLY A 86 -6.69 -6.49 -6.84
CA GLY A 86 -5.38 -6.66 -7.47
C GLY A 86 -4.35 -5.71 -6.86
N THR A 87 -3.22 -5.53 -7.55
CA THR A 87 -2.18 -4.57 -7.19
C THR A 87 -1.73 -3.77 -8.43
N PRO A 88 -1.27 -2.50 -8.27
CA PRO A 88 -1.23 -1.72 -7.03
C PRO A 88 -2.63 -1.34 -6.56
N SER A 89 -2.84 -1.29 -5.25
CA SER A 89 -4.06 -0.78 -4.65
C SER A 89 -3.76 0.19 -3.51
N LEU A 90 -4.42 1.35 -3.53
CA LEU A 90 -4.24 2.39 -2.52
C LEU A 90 -5.43 2.41 -1.58
N ILE A 91 -5.14 2.29 -0.28
CA ILE A 91 -6.14 2.41 0.78
C ILE A 91 -5.85 3.66 1.62
N ALA A 92 -6.86 4.53 1.78
CA ALA A 92 -6.81 5.65 2.71
C ALA A 92 -7.72 5.36 3.90
N ILE A 93 -7.18 5.55 5.11
CA ILE A 93 -7.89 5.32 6.38
C ILE A 93 -7.82 6.62 7.16
N ASP A 94 -8.95 7.10 7.67
CA ASP A 94 -9.01 8.32 8.50
C ASP A 94 -8.60 8.06 9.96
N ARG A 95 -8.54 9.13 10.77
CA ARG A 95 -8.15 9.06 12.18
C ARG A 95 -9.11 8.25 13.05
N SER A 96 -10.35 8.07 12.60
CA SER A 96 -11.38 7.26 13.27
C SER A 96 -11.35 5.79 12.80
N GLY A 97 -10.34 5.41 12.00
CA GLY A 97 -10.10 4.05 11.56
C GLY A 97 -11.00 3.60 10.39
N ARG A 98 -11.69 4.53 9.72
CA ARG A 98 -12.61 4.18 8.63
C ARG A 98 -11.88 4.22 7.30
N ILE A 99 -12.17 3.27 6.43
CA ILE A 99 -11.68 3.27 5.04
C ILE A 99 -12.41 4.37 4.27
N ARG A 100 -11.65 5.31 3.71
CA ARG A 100 -12.14 6.45 2.92
C ARG A 100 -11.82 6.35 1.45
N LEU A 101 -10.89 5.47 1.10
CA LEU A 101 -10.56 5.11 -0.28
C LEU A 101 -10.06 3.67 -0.30
N ASN A 102 -10.45 2.92 -1.32
CA ASN A 102 -9.93 1.58 -1.61
C ASN A 102 -9.98 1.37 -3.12
N GLU A 103 -8.91 1.76 -3.80
CA GLU A 103 -8.88 1.85 -5.26
C GLU A 103 -7.80 0.97 -5.87
N LEU A 104 -8.07 0.46 -7.07
CA LEU A 104 -7.16 -0.38 -7.86
C LEU A 104 -6.53 0.45 -8.98
N GLY A 105 -5.22 0.31 -9.14
CA GLY A 105 -4.46 0.96 -10.21
C GLY A 105 -3.91 2.33 -9.81
N ALA A 106 -3.34 3.02 -10.80
CA ALA A 106 -2.74 4.32 -10.59
C ALA A 106 -3.80 5.41 -10.43
N ILE A 107 -3.66 6.21 -9.38
CA ILE A 107 -4.45 7.42 -9.13
C ILE A 107 -3.52 8.61 -9.30
N GLY A 108 -3.98 9.72 -9.90
CA GLY A 108 -3.13 10.90 -10.10
C GLY A 108 -2.69 11.56 -8.78
N ASP A 109 -1.44 12.03 -8.73
CA ASP A 109 -0.82 12.62 -7.53
C ASP A 109 -1.66 13.77 -6.93
N LEU A 110 -2.24 14.65 -7.77
CA LEU A 110 -3.10 15.75 -7.30
C LEU A 110 -4.39 15.25 -6.64
N THR A 111 -5.00 14.20 -7.18
CA THR A 111 -6.23 13.61 -6.64
C THR A 111 -5.95 12.98 -5.27
N VAL A 112 -4.86 12.19 -5.17
CA VAL A 112 -4.46 11.55 -3.91
C VAL A 112 -4.05 12.59 -2.88
N GLY A 113 -3.23 13.57 -3.26
CA GLY A 113 -2.78 14.63 -2.35
C GLY A 113 -3.95 15.45 -1.80
N ALA A 114 -4.91 15.84 -2.64
CA ALA A 114 -6.09 16.57 -2.19
C ALA A 114 -6.97 15.75 -1.25
N LEU A 115 -7.10 14.44 -1.48
CA LEU A 115 -7.83 13.55 -0.57
C LEU A 115 -7.12 13.45 0.78
N LEU A 116 -5.83 13.12 0.78
CA LEU A 116 -5.07 12.92 2.01
C LEU A 116 -5.01 14.19 2.85
N GLY A 117 -4.78 15.35 2.23
CA GLY A 117 -4.82 16.64 2.92
C GLY A 117 -6.14 16.89 3.65
N ARG A 118 -7.28 16.61 2.98
CA ARG A 118 -8.59 16.73 3.65
C ARG A 118 -8.77 15.77 4.82
N LEU A 119 -8.27 14.53 4.72
CA LEU A 119 -8.36 13.55 5.81
C LEU A 119 -7.45 13.90 7.00
N ILE A 120 -6.32 14.56 6.74
CA ILE A 120 -5.41 15.05 7.79
C ILE A 120 -6.07 16.18 8.60
N ASP A 121 -6.78 17.08 7.92
CA ASP A 121 -7.48 18.22 8.52
C ASP A 121 -8.88 17.88 9.05
N GLU A 122 -9.38 16.67 8.80
CA GLU A 122 -10.70 16.24 9.25
C GLU A 122 -10.71 16.08 10.78
N ASP A 123 -11.72 16.69 11.42
CA ASP A 123 -11.99 16.47 12.84
C ASP A 123 -12.37 14.99 13.03
N PRO A 124 -11.67 14.22 13.90
CA PRO A 124 -12.00 12.82 14.17
C PRO A 124 -13.44 12.59 14.62
N GLY A 125 -14.13 13.65 15.09
CA GLY A 125 -15.42 13.57 15.73
C GLY A 125 -15.28 12.97 17.13
N LEU A 126 -15.67 13.73 18.14
CA LEU A 126 -15.80 13.27 19.53
C LEU A 126 -16.81 12.12 19.65
#